data_AF-A0A946PU96-F1
#
_entry.id   AF-A0A946PU96-F1
#
_cell.length_a   1.000
_cell.length_b   1.000
_cell.length_c   1.000
_cell.angle_alpha   90.00
_cell.angle_beta   90.00
_cell.angle_gamma   90.00
#
_symmetry.space_group_name_H-M   'P 1'
#
loop_
_entity.id
_entity.type
_entity.pdbx_description
1 polymer ?
#
loop_
_entity_poly.entity_id
_entity_poly.type
_entity_poly.pdbx_seq_one_letter_code
_entity_poly.pdbx_strand_id
1 'polypeptide(L)'
;MAESYQSKRERWQRQRETFPPALQDVALSLVDSITSLEEPARQRLAEVFADLESIPKAITLLDIFPDLPTDTLLRFANAEKGISWQSIQAPATTKVQSTPKANIAEDLLTLADMLQGFYPGMPRTAAEALAASSTMQAALQVVKSLRLAREDAKSDFVSLCLYGLFKENTQSLEAEIRANPAFLNAARQSALWAE
;
A
#
# COMPACT_ATOMS: atom_id res chain seq x y z
N MET A 1 13.12 22.91 -28.92
CA MET A 1 12.51 24.25 -29.05
C MET A 1 11.48 24.38 -27.94
N ALA A 2 11.66 25.32 -27.01
CA ALA A 2 10.72 25.51 -25.91
C ALA A 2 9.44 26.14 -26.47
N GLU A 3 8.30 25.54 -26.16
CA GLU A 3 6.97 26.05 -26.54
C GLU A 3 6.78 27.46 -25.98
N SER A 4 6.33 28.40 -26.81
CA SER A 4 6.09 29.76 -26.37
C SER A 4 4.88 29.80 -25.42
N TYR A 5 4.90 30.69 -24.42
CA TYR A 5 3.79 30.83 -23.47
C TYR A 5 2.44 31.10 -24.15
N GLN A 6 2.45 31.80 -25.29
CA GLN A 6 1.26 32.08 -26.09
C GLN A 6 0.70 30.80 -26.74
N SER A 7 1.57 29.98 -27.35
CA SER A 7 1.18 28.69 -27.93
C SER A 7 0.61 27.74 -26.89
N LYS A 8 1.21 27.71 -25.68
CA LYS A 8 0.73 26.88 -24.57
C LYS A 8 -0.68 27.31 -24.10
N ARG A 9 -0.92 28.63 -24.05
CA ARG A 9 -2.22 29.18 -23.64
C ARG A 9 -3.33 28.86 -24.65
N GLU A 10 -3.04 28.96 -25.95
CA GLU A 10 -4.00 28.59 -27.01
C GLU A 10 -4.33 27.09 -26.96
N ARG A 11 -3.32 26.24 -26.73
CA ARG A 11 -3.53 24.79 -26.54
C ARG A 11 -4.46 24.51 -25.36
N TRP A 12 -4.22 25.14 -24.21
CA TRP A 12 -5.09 24.96 -23.03
C TRP A 12 -6.51 25.44 -23.27
N GLN A 13 -6.71 26.52 -24.02
CA GLN A 13 -8.05 27.00 -24.39
C GLN A 13 -8.79 25.97 -25.24
N ARG A 14 -8.15 25.41 -26.28
CA ARG A 14 -8.75 24.36 -27.12
C ARG A 14 -9.07 23.10 -26.33
N GLN A 15 -8.21 22.70 -25.39
CA GLN A 15 -8.46 21.53 -24.54
C GLN A 15 -9.60 21.78 -23.55
N ARG A 16 -9.72 22.99 -23.01
CA ARG A 16 -10.81 23.37 -22.11
C ARG A 16 -12.18 23.32 -22.82
N GLU A 17 -12.25 23.64 -24.11
CA GLU A 17 -13.48 23.52 -24.91
C GLU A 17 -13.96 22.06 -25.07
N THR A 18 -13.07 21.08 -24.97
CA THR A 18 -13.43 19.65 -25.03
C THR A 18 -13.92 19.08 -23.70
N PHE A 19 -13.85 19.84 -22.62
CA PHE A 19 -14.31 19.39 -21.31
C PHE A 19 -15.84 19.48 -21.17
N PRO A 20 -16.43 18.67 -20.27
CA PRO A 20 -17.81 18.83 -19.85
C PRO A 20 -18.09 20.28 -19.44
N PRO A 21 -19.31 20.80 -19.69
CA PRO A 21 -19.63 22.22 -19.51
C PRO A 21 -19.32 22.75 -18.11
N ALA A 22 -19.50 21.94 -17.07
CA ALA A 22 -19.15 22.31 -15.69
C ALA A 22 -17.64 22.58 -15.49
N LEU A 23 -16.77 21.89 -16.23
CA LEU A 23 -15.31 22.02 -16.13
C LEU A 23 -14.73 23.06 -17.09
N GLN A 24 -15.58 23.68 -17.91
CA GLN A 24 -15.20 24.77 -18.80
C GLN A 24 -14.95 26.08 -18.06
N ASP A 25 -15.05 26.14 -16.73
CA ASP A 25 -14.70 27.32 -15.91
C ASP A 25 -13.40 27.17 -15.09
N VAL A 26 -12.67 26.08 -15.29
CA VAL A 26 -11.46 25.77 -14.52
C VAL A 26 -10.26 26.65 -14.92
N ALA A 27 -9.42 26.99 -13.94
CA ALA A 27 -8.14 27.66 -14.15
C ALA A 27 -7.26 26.93 -15.18
N LEU A 28 -6.64 27.69 -16.10
CA LEU A 28 -5.82 27.13 -17.18
C LEU A 28 -4.64 26.28 -16.69
N SER A 29 -4.13 26.54 -15.48
CA SER A 29 -3.06 25.76 -14.85
C SER A 29 -3.44 24.31 -14.56
N LEU A 30 -4.73 24.02 -14.42
CA LEU A 30 -5.25 22.68 -14.11
C LEU A 30 -5.71 21.92 -15.36
N VAL A 31 -5.72 22.57 -16.53
CA VAL A 31 -6.19 21.96 -17.78
C VAL A 31 -5.36 20.73 -18.12
N ASP A 32 -4.03 20.81 -18.03
CA ASP A 32 -3.16 19.65 -18.29
C ASP A 32 -3.49 18.48 -17.34
N SER A 33 -3.68 18.76 -16.05
CA SER A 33 -3.99 17.74 -15.04
C SER A 33 -5.39 17.14 -15.19
N ILE A 34 -6.36 17.90 -15.70
CA ILE A 34 -7.69 17.36 -16.03
C ILE A 34 -7.62 16.55 -17.33
N THR A 35 -6.82 16.99 -18.32
CA THR A 35 -6.65 16.22 -19.56
C THR A 35 -6.00 14.87 -19.34
N SER A 36 -5.11 14.74 -18.34
CA SER A 36 -4.47 13.47 -18.01
C SER A 36 -5.40 12.46 -17.32
N LEU A 37 -6.50 12.92 -16.71
CA LEU A 37 -7.50 12.02 -16.11
C LEU A 37 -8.25 11.23 -17.20
N GLU A 38 -8.59 9.99 -16.87
CA GLU A 38 -9.46 9.15 -17.70
C GLU A 38 -10.85 9.77 -17.87
N GLU A 39 -11.53 9.46 -18.96
CA GLU A 39 -12.88 9.96 -19.26
C GLU A 39 -13.91 9.75 -18.13
N PRO A 40 -14.04 8.56 -17.48
CA PRO A 40 -14.94 8.39 -16.34
C PRO A 40 -14.58 9.28 -15.15
N ALA A 41 -13.28 9.48 -14.87
CA ALA A 41 -12.82 10.36 -13.81
C ALA A 41 -13.14 11.84 -14.13
N ARG A 42 -13.01 12.26 -15.40
CA ARG A 42 -13.40 13.61 -15.84
C ARG A 42 -14.90 13.86 -15.71
N GLN A 43 -15.73 12.87 -16.04
CA GLN A 43 -17.19 12.97 -15.87
C GLN A 43 -17.56 13.11 -14.39
N ARG A 44 -16.97 12.29 -13.52
CA ARG A 44 -17.18 12.40 -12.07
C ARG A 44 -16.73 13.75 -11.51
N LEU A 45 -15.56 14.25 -11.93
CA LEU A 45 -15.10 15.59 -11.54
C LEU A 45 -16.10 16.66 -11.96
N ALA A 46 -16.72 16.54 -13.14
CA ALA A 46 -17.72 17.48 -13.63
C ALA A 46 -19.01 17.44 -12.80
N GLU A 47 -19.44 16.25 -12.35
CA GLU A 47 -20.63 16.09 -11.49
C GLU A 47 -20.48 16.78 -10.14
N VAL A 48 -19.30 16.67 -9.51
CA VAL A 48 -19.05 17.28 -8.19
C VAL A 48 -18.57 18.72 -8.25
N PHE A 49 -18.28 19.25 -9.43
CA PHE A 49 -17.51 20.48 -9.60
C PHE A 49 -18.07 21.68 -8.82
N ALA A 50 -19.39 21.81 -8.80
CA ALA A 50 -20.08 22.92 -8.13
C ALA A 50 -19.91 22.90 -6.60
N ASP A 51 -19.73 21.72 -6.03
CA ASP A 51 -19.69 21.49 -4.58
C ASP A 51 -18.25 21.29 -4.05
N LEU A 52 -17.24 21.43 -4.91
CA LEU A 52 -15.83 21.26 -4.55
C LEU A 52 -15.20 22.54 -3.99
N GLU A 53 -14.63 22.45 -2.78
CA GLU A 53 -13.78 23.51 -2.21
C GLU A 53 -12.37 23.48 -2.79
N SER A 54 -11.87 22.31 -3.22
CA SER A 54 -10.51 22.16 -3.74
C SER A 54 -10.44 21.23 -4.96
N ILE A 55 -10.46 21.84 -6.14
CA ILE A 55 -10.29 21.15 -7.43
C ILE A 55 -8.95 20.38 -7.51
N PRO A 56 -7.80 20.94 -7.09
CA PRO A 56 -6.53 20.21 -7.15
C PRO A 56 -6.54 18.91 -6.34
N LYS A 57 -7.15 18.91 -5.14
CA LYS A 57 -7.30 17.71 -4.32
C LYS A 57 -8.16 16.66 -5.02
N ALA A 58 -9.30 17.07 -5.59
CA ALA A 58 -10.17 16.17 -6.33
C ALA A 58 -9.47 15.52 -7.53
N ILE A 59 -8.67 16.29 -8.28
CA ILE A 59 -7.84 15.77 -9.38
C ILE A 59 -6.86 14.73 -8.87
N THR A 60 -6.11 15.01 -7.79
CA THR A 60 -5.16 14.03 -7.24
C THR A 60 -5.82 12.76 -6.74
N LEU A 61 -7.03 12.86 -6.18
CA LEU A 61 -7.78 11.69 -5.72
C LEU A 61 -8.28 10.83 -6.88
N LEU A 62 -8.75 11.45 -7.96
CA LEU A 62 -9.22 10.75 -9.15
C LEU A 62 -8.09 10.18 -10.02
N ASP A 63 -6.90 10.77 -9.96
CA ASP A 63 -5.68 10.23 -10.59
C ASP A 63 -5.26 8.90 -9.93
N ILE A 64 -5.45 8.78 -8.60
CA ILE A 64 -5.13 7.56 -7.84
C ILE A 64 -6.31 6.57 -7.83
N PHE A 65 -7.55 7.08 -7.73
CA PHE A 65 -8.78 6.30 -7.60
C PHE A 65 -9.83 6.78 -8.62
N PRO A 66 -9.76 6.34 -9.89
CA PRO A 66 -10.67 6.80 -10.94
C PRO A 66 -12.15 6.46 -10.66
N ASP A 67 -12.39 5.38 -9.90
CA ASP A 67 -13.73 4.89 -9.55
C ASP A 67 -14.27 5.41 -8.21
N LEU A 68 -13.64 6.41 -7.61
CA LEU A 68 -14.04 6.94 -6.30
C LEU A 68 -15.50 7.46 -6.35
N PRO A 69 -16.39 7.03 -5.45
CA PRO A 69 -17.77 7.48 -5.44
C PRO A 69 -17.86 8.97 -5.10
N THR A 70 -18.82 9.65 -5.73
CA THR A 70 -19.09 11.10 -5.69
C THR A 70 -19.11 11.66 -4.26
N ASP A 71 -19.86 11.02 -3.35
CA ASP A 71 -19.96 11.46 -1.94
C ASP A 71 -18.61 11.40 -1.20
N THR A 72 -17.80 10.39 -1.54
CA THR A 72 -16.50 10.18 -0.92
C THR A 72 -15.48 11.17 -1.47
N LEU A 73 -15.54 11.46 -2.78
CA LEU A 73 -14.73 12.48 -3.41
C LEU A 73 -14.97 13.86 -2.80
N LEU A 74 -16.24 14.27 -2.64
CA LEU A 74 -16.61 15.54 -2.00
C LEU A 74 -16.10 15.63 -0.56
N ARG A 75 -16.33 14.57 0.23
CA ARG A 75 -15.86 14.53 1.62
C ARG A 75 -14.34 14.71 1.73
N PHE A 76 -13.57 14.15 0.80
CA PHE A 76 -12.11 14.25 0.83
C PHE A 76 -11.56 15.54 0.24
N ALA A 77 -12.16 16.03 -0.84
CA ALA A 77 -11.73 17.27 -1.46
C ALA A 77 -12.02 18.49 -0.57
N ASN A 78 -13.12 18.45 0.21
CA ASN A 78 -13.56 19.53 1.10
C ASN A 78 -13.07 19.35 2.54
N ALA A 79 -12.27 18.33 2.83
CA ALA A 79 -11.68 18.19 4.17
C ALA A 79 -10.62 19.29 4.40
N GLU A 80 -10.86 20.14 5.40
CA GLU A 80 -9.92 21.21 5.81
C GLU A 80 -8.59 20.67 6.34
N LYS A 81 -8.60 19.48 6.96
CA LYS A 81 -7.40 18.82 7.50
C LYS A 81 -6.91 17.72 6.57
N GLY A 82 -5.59 17.59 6.47
CA GLY A 82 -4.89 16.66 5.58
C GLY A 82 -5.56 15.29 5.50
N ILE A 83 -5.72 14.82 4.27
CA ILE A 83 -6.38 13.56 3.94
C ILE A 83 -5.70 12.45 4.75
N SER A 84 -6.38 11.90 5.77
CA SER A 84 -5.95 10.64 6.34
C SER A 84 -6.28 9.57 5.32
N TRP A 85 -5.28 9.15 4.56
CA TRP A 85 -5.38 8.10 3.54
C TRP A 85 -6.05 6.82 4.06
N GLN A 86 -6.05 6.60 5.38
CA GLN A 86 -6.75 5.52 6.08
C GLN A 86 -8.28 5.54 5.93
N SER A 87 -8.86 6.69 5.59
CA SER A 87 -10.32 6.86 5.46
C SER A 87 -10.83 6.70 4.03
N ILE A 88 -9.93 6.69 3.04
CA ILE A 88 -10.29 6.37 1.65
C ILE A 88 -10.52 4.87 1.60
N GLN A 89 -11.79 4.48 1.69
CA GLN A 89 -12.18 3.13 1.33
C GLN A 89 -12.03 3.04 -0.18
N ALA A 90 -10.97 2.37 -0.64
CA ALA A 90 -10.83 1.95 -2.03
C ALA A 90 -12.17 1.33 -2.50
N PRO A 91 -12.55 1.48 -3.79
CA PRO A 91 -13.78 0.91 -4.30
C PRO A 91 -13.83 -0.55 -3.88
N ALA A 92 -14.92 -0.89 -3.18
CA ALA A 92 -15.15 -2.23 -2.68
C ALA A 92 -15.14 -3.18 -3.88
N THR A 93 -13.98 -3.76 -4.16
CA THR A 93 -13.93 -5.03 -4.87
C THR A 93 -14.83 -5.93 -4.05
N THR A 94 -15.91 -6.35 -4.70
CA THR A 94 -16.93 -7.25 -4.20
C THR A 94 -16.29 -8.18 -3.19
N LYS A 95 -16.71 -8.09 -1.93
CA LYS A 95 -16.31 -8.98 -0.84
C LYS A 95 -16.56 -10.41 -1.30
N VAL A 96 -15.60 -11.01 -1.99
CA VAL A 96 -15.31 -12.41 -1.79
C VAL A 96 -14.68 -12.40 -0.42
N GLN A 97 -15.55 -12.49 0.58
CA GLN A 97 -15.18 -12.86 1.93
C GLN A 97 -14.72 -14.33 1.87
N SER A 98 -13.60 -14.58 1.18
CA SER A 98 -12.69 -15.60 1.60
C SER A 98 -12.19 -15.10 2.94
N THR A 99 -12.91 -15.46 4.00
CA THR A 99 -12.24 -15.67 5.29
C THR A 99 -11.00 -16.48 4.93
N PRO A 100 -9.78 -15.94 5.05
CA PRO A 100 -8.61 -16.77 4.87
C PRO A 100 -8.80 -17.82 5.95
N LYS A 101 -9.06 -19.08 5.57
CA LYS A 101 -9.12 -20.17 6.52
C LYS A 101 -7.85 -20.03 7.32
N ALA A 102 -7.99 -19.70 8.60
CA ALA A 102 -6.86 -19.53 9.48
C ALA A 102 -6.20 -20.90 9.56
N ASN A 103 -5.21 -21.17 8.72
CA ASN A 103 -4.48 -22.42 8.73
C ASN A 103 -3.42 -22.33 9.82
N ILE A 104 -3.89 -22.14 11.05
CA ILE A 104 -3.05 -21.94 12.24
C ILE A 104 -2.09 -23.13 12.39
N ALA A 105 -2.55 -24.33 12.03
CA ALA A 105 -1.71 -25.53 12.01
C ALA A 105 -0.53 -25.40 11.02
N GLU A 106 -0.78 -24.92 9.80
CA GLU A 106 0.29 -24.70 8.80
C GLU A 106 1.23 -23.56 9.21
N ASP A 107 0.70 -22.47 9.77
CA ASP A 107 1.50 -21.34 10.27
C ASP A 107 2.43 -21.80 11.42
N LEU A 108 1.92 -22.63 12.33
CA LEU A 108 2.70 -23.23 13.42
C LEU A 108 3.77 -24.19 12.91
N LEU A 109 3.42 -25.06 11.96
CA LEU A 109 4.38 -26.00 11.36
C LEU A 109 5.49 -25.25 10.61
N THR A 110 5.13 -24.20 9.87
CA THR A 110 6.09 -23.34 9.17
C THR A 110 7.06 -22.69 10.15
N LEU A 111 6.56 -22.15 11.27
CA LEU A 111 7.41 -21.57 12.30
C LEU A 111 8.31 -22.63 12.96
N ALA A 112 7.80 -23.83 13.21
CA ALA A 112 8.57 -24.95 13.75
C ALA A 112 9.68 -25.39 12.79
N ASP A 113 9.38 -25.47 11.48
CA ASP A 113 10.38 -25.78 10.44
C ASP A 113 11.49 -24.73 10.41
N MET A 114 11.12 -23.44 10.47
CA MET A 114 12.08 -22.35 10.56
C MET A 114 12.97 -22.46 11.80
N LEU A 115 12.39 -22.72 12.97
CA LEU A 115 13.15 -22.89 14.22
C LEU A 115 14.16 -24.04 14.13
N GLN A 116 13.80 -25.16 13.50
CA GLN A 116 14.74 -26.26 13.27
C GLN A 116 15.82 -25.90 12.25
N GLY A 117 15.48 -25.11 11.22
CA GLY A 117 16.46 -24.57 10.28
C GLY A 117 17.46 -23.64 10.97
N PHE A 118 17.00 -22.84 11.93
CA PHE A 118 17.85 -21.91 12.68
C PHE A 118 18.68 -22.61 13.77
N TYR A 119 18.15 -23.70 14.34
CA TYR A 119 18.82 -24.47 15.39
C TYR A 119 18.82 -25.96 15.01
N PRO A 120 19.82 -26.42 14.23
CA PRO A 120 19.85 -27.80 13.72
C PRO A 120 19.85 -28.90 14.80
N GLY A 121 20.29 -28.57 16.01
CA GLY A 121 20.25 -29.48 17.16
C GLY A 121 18.89 -29.56 17.89
N MET A 122 17.90 -28.75 17.50
CA MET A 122 16.58 -28.68 18.15
C MET A 122 15.68 -29.86 17.71
N PRO A 123 15.21 -30.71 18.65
CA PRO A 123 14.25 -31.76 18.33
C PRO A 123 12.92 -31.20 17.81
N ARG A 124 12.25 -31.94 16.93
CA ARG A 124 10.97 -31.50 16.30
C ARG A 124 9.91 -31.12 17.33
N THR A 125 9.74 -31.96 18.34
CA THR A 125 8.76 -31.75 19.41
C THR A 125 9.04 -30.48 20.22
N ALA A 126 10.31 -30.12 20.41
CA ALA A 126 10.70 -28.88 21.07
C ALA A 126 10.41 -27.66 20.17
N ALA A 127 10.67 -27.75 18.87
CA ALA A 127 10.38 -26.69 17.92
C ALA A 127 8.88 -26.40 17.79
N GLU A 128 8.04 -27.43 17.73
CA GLU A 128 6.58 -27.30 17.69
C GLU A 128 6.03 -26.72 19.00
N ALA A 129 6.52 -27.20 20.15
CA ALA A 129 6.12 -26.67 21.46
C ALA A 129 6.53 -25.21 21.63
N LEU A 130 7.72 -24.84 21.13
CA LEU A 130 8.19 -23.46 21.15
C LEU A 130 7.37 -22.57 20.20
N ALA A 131 7.09 -23.03 18.98
CA ALA A 131 6.26 -22.31 18.02
C ALA A 131 4.84 -22.02 18.56
N ALA A 132 4.28 -22.96 19.33
CA ALA A 132 2.97 -22.80 19.98
C ALA A 132 3.01 -21.97 21.28
N SER A 133 4.19 -21.58 21.77
CA SER A 133 4.32 -20.88 23.05
C SER A 133 3.90 -19.42 22.95
N SER A 134 3.53 -18.82 24.09
CA SER A 134 3.18 -17.41 24.17
C SER A 134 4.36 -16.48 23.81
N THR A 135 5.60 -16.91 24.05
CA THR A 135 6.81 -16.12 23.73
C THR A 135 7.06 -16.00 22.23
N MET A 136 6.51 -16.92 21.43
CA MET A 136 6.67 -16.93 19.96
C MET A 136 5.50 -16.31 19.21
N GLN A 137 4.49 -15.76 19.91
CA GLN A 137 3.31 -15.18 19.26
C GLN A 137 3.64 -14.09 18.23
N ALA A 138 4.63 -13.22 18.52
CA ALA A 138 5.04 -12.19 17.59
C ALA A 138 5.59 -12.79 16.28
N ALA A 139 6.45 -13.81 16.37
CA ALA A 139 6.98 -14.50 15.19
C ALA A 139 5.88 -15.24 14.41
N LEU A 140 4.94 -15.89 15.11
CA LEU A 140 3.82 -16.56 14.48
C LEU A 140 2.91 -15.58 13.71
N GLN A 141 2.68 -14.37 14.24
CA GLN A 141 1.93 -13.33 13.54
C GLN A 141 2.65 -12.87 12.27
N VAL A 142 3.98 -12.78 12.29
CA VAL A 142 4.77 -12.45 11.09
C VAL A 142 4.64 -13.55 10.04
N VAL A 143 4.76 -14.84 10.42
CA VAL A 143 4.56 -15.98 9.51
C VAL A 143 3.18 -15.92 8.85
N LYS A 144 2.14 -15.74 9.66
CA LYS A 144 0.76 -15.62 9.17
C LYS A 144 0.59 -14.43 8.22
N SER A 145 1.09 -13.26 8.61
CA SER A 145 0.95 -12.03 7.81
C SER A 145 1.69 -12.14 6.49
N LEU A 146 2.88 -12.76 6.49
CA LEU A 146 3.67 -13.01 5.30
C LEU A 146 2.96 -13.97 4.34
N ARG A 147 2.38 -15.06 4.86
CA ARG A 147 1.62 -16.01 4.04
C ARG A 147 0.45 -15.32 3.34
N LEU A 148 -0.36 -14.57 4.10
CA LEU A 148 -1.49 -13.80 3.56
C LEU A 148 -1.04 -12.77 2.52
N ALA A 149 0.01 -12.00 2.82
CA ALA A 149 0.54 -11.01 1.90
C ALA A 149 1.03 -11.61 0.58
N ARG A 150 1.60 -12.83 0.61
CA ARG A 150 2.03 -13.56 -0.60
C ARG A 150 0.86 -14.16 -1.37
N GLU A 151 -0.15 -14.69 -0.69
CA GLU A 151 -1.38 -15.20 -1.32
C GLU A 151 -2.13 -14.07 -2.06
N ASP A 152 -2.12 -12.86 -1.49
CA ASP A 152 -2.80 -11.69 -2.05
C ASP A 152 -1.94 -10.90 -3.06
N ALA A 153 -0.62 -11.15 -3.14
CA ALA A 153 0.29 -10.48 -4.06
C ALA A 153 0.06 -10.93 -5.51
N LYS A 154 -0.96 -10.37 -6.16
CA LYS A 154 -1.33 -10.65 -7.56
C LYS A 154 -0.60 -9.78 -8.59
N SER A 155 0.29 -8.88 -8.14
CA SER A 155 1.00 -7.93 -8.99
C SER A 155 2.50 -7.94 -8.68
N ASP A 156 3.31 -7.82 -9.74
CA ASP A 156 4.76 -7.71 -9.64
C ASP A 156 5.17 -6.50 -8.80
N PHE A 157 4.42 -5.39 -8.88
CA PHE A 157 4.68 -4.20 -8.07
C PHE A 157 4.50 -4.47 -6.58
N VAL A 158 3.41 -5.17 -6.19
CA VAL A 158 3.17 -5.56 -4.79
C VAL A 158 4.28 -6.47 -4.29
N SER A 159 4.72 -7.42 -5.11
CA SER A 159 5.84 -8.31 -4.77
C SER A 159 7.16 -7.56 -4.55
N LEU A 160 7.46 -6.56 -5.40
CA LEU A 160 8.64 -5.70 -5.24
C LEU A 160 8.54 -4.83 -3.97
N CYS A 161 7.36 -4.28 -3.66
CA CYS A 161 7.15 -3.53 -2.42
C CYS A 161 7.35 -4.40 -1.18
N LEU A 162 6.78 -5.62 -1.17
CA LEU A 162 6.98 -6.58 -0.08
C LEU A 162 8.47 -6.92 0.08
N TYR A 163 9.17 -7.19 -1.02
CA TYR A 163 10.61 -7.45 -1.00
C TYR A 163 11.41 -6.28 -0.42
N GLY A 164 11.12 -5.05 -0.86
CA GLY A 164 11.76 -3.84 -0.33
C GLY A 164 11.55 -3.68 1.18
N LEU A 165 10.31 -3.89 1.65
CA LEU A 165 9.97 -3.85 3.07
C LEU A 165 10.76 -4.87 3.89
N PHE A 166 10.88 -6.11 3.42
CA PHE A 166 11.70 -7.11 4.12
C PHE A 166 13.16 -6.69 4.18
N LYS A 167 13.72 -6.22 3.06
CA LYS A 167 15.13 -5.81 3.00
C LYS A 167 15.45 -4.68 3.99
N GLU A 168 14.60 -3.66 4.08
CA GLU A 168 14.77 -2.54 5.01
C GLU A 168 14.67 -3.01 6.47
N ASN A 169 13.66 -3.82 6.78
CA ASN A 169 13.45 -4.30 8.15
C ASN A 169 14.51 -5.31 8.61
N THR A 170 15.08 -6.11 7.70
CA THR A 170 16.22 -6.98 8.03
C THR A 170 17.42 -6.16 8.50
N GLN A 171 17.74 -5.05 7.84
CA GLN A 171 18.85 -4.19 8.26
C GLN A 171 18.64 -3.59 9.65
N SER A 172 17.40 -3.16 9.94
CA SER A 172 17.04 -2.66 11.27
C SER A 172 17.17 -3.73 12.34
N LEU A 173 16.62 -4.93 12.10
CA LEU A 173 16.71 -6.06 13.04
C LEU A 173 18.16 -6.51 13.28
N GLU A 174 18.99 -6.53 12.24
CA GLU A 174 20.40 -6.86 12.42
C GLU A 174 21.13 -5.83 13.30
N ALA A 175 20.83 -4.54 13.14
CA ALA A 175 21.41 -3.49 13.97
C ALA A 175 20.99 -3.66 15.44
N GLU A 176 19.72 -3.99 15.69
CA GLU A 176 19.21 -4.29 17.04
C GLU A 176 19.89 -5.52 17.67
N ILE A 177 20.05 -6.59 16.88
CA ILE A 177 20.75 -7.80 17.34
C ILE A 177 22.21 -7.48 17.68
N ARG A 178 22.92 -6.71 16.85
CA ARG A 178 24.31 -6.30 17.12
C ARG A 178 24.43 -5.39 18.34
N ALA A 179 23.43 -4.55 18.61
CA ALA A 179 23.41 -3.65 19.75
C ALA A 179 23.15 -4.36 21.09
N ASN A 180 22.55 -5.55 21.08
CA ASN A 180 22.26 -6.32 22.29
C ASN A 180 23.15 -7.59 22.38
N PRO A 181 24.10 -7.65 23.34
CA PRO A 181 24.99 -8.80 23.50
C PRO A 181 24.30 -10.15 23.68
N ALA A 182 23.12 -10.18 24.33
CA ALA A 182 22.37 -11.42 24.52
C ALA A 182 21.79 -11.93 23.20
N PHE A 183 21.27 -11.03 22.36
CA PHE A 183 20.74 -11.38 21.05
C PHE A 183 21.86 -11.78 20.09
N LEU A 184 22.99 -11.08 20.12
CA LEU A 184 24.16 -11.43 19.33
C LEU A 184 24.69 -12.83 19.66
N ASN A 185 24.75 -13.18 20.96
CA ASN A 185 25.16 -14.52 21.38
C ASN A 185 24.16 -15.59 20.94
N ALA A 186 22.85 -15.32 21.05
CA ALA A 186 21.82 -16.23 20.56
C ALA A 186 21.88 -16.41 19.03
N ALA A 187 22.16 -15.34 18.29
CA ALA A 187 22.33 -15.36 16.84
C ALA A 187 23.55 -16.19 16.43
N ARG A 188 24.70 -16.05 17.10
CA ARG A 188 25.91 -16.86 16.87
C ARG A 188 25.73 -18.36 17.14
N GLN A 189 24.78 -18.71 18.01
CA GLN A 189 24.43 -20.11 18.27
C GLN A 189 23.42 -20.67 17.26
N SER A 190 22.93 -19.83 16.35
CA SER A 190 21.99 -20.20 15.29
C SER A 190 22.70 -20.29 13.94
N ALA A 191 22.10 -21.02 13.01
CA ALA A 191 22.52 -21.06 11.61
C ALA A 191 22.13 -19.80 10.81
N LEU A 192 21.44 -18.83 11.43
CA LEU A 192 21.01 -17.59 10.76
C LEU A 192 22.13 -16.58 10.56
N TRP A 193 23.17 -16.65 11.39
CA TRP A 193 24.18 -15.60 11.47
C TRP A 193 25.48 -16.09 10.83
N ALA A 194 25.74 -15.61 9.61
CA ALA A 194 27.05 -15.75 8.99
C ALA A 194 27.89 -14.50 9.34
N GLU A 195 29.03 -14.70 9.99
CA GLU A 195 30.05 -13.64 10.15
C GLU A 195 30.78 -13.37 8.83
#